data_AF-A0A9E3SAU9-F1
#
_entry.id   AF-A0A9E3SAU9-F1
#
_cell.length_a   1.000
_cell.length_b   1.000
_cell.length_c   1.000
_cell.angle_alpha   90.00
_cell.angle_beta   90.00
_cell.angle_gamma   90.00
#
_symmetry.space_group_name_H-M   'P 1'
#
loop_
_entity.id
_entity.type
_entity.pdbx_description
1 polymer ?
#
loop_
_entity_poly.entity_id
_entity_poly.type
_entity_poly.pdbx_seq_one_letter_code
_entity_poly.pdbx_strand_id
1 'polypeptide(L)'
;MILKVLGITVTRRDWKRTYCSHCDEEYYYLNEQKGYGEQLGVPLVGADQMEASATYGADEAVNYALWRRDSLARCPRCSKFQRKMIEDAAQDRQARARRIGITLSVLAMFGFALAAAIFPKDNNWLLLSIFVSFGVGILLTFLWMQGIRRYFDPNKGTHLLMPPDKEIASSGITVEDFERLVESERTQIQNSSSLPRPTAGESQE
;
A
#
# COMPACT_ATOMS: atom_id res chain seq x y z
N MET A 1 -12.89 31.03 -11.12
CA MET A 1 -13.66 29.85 -10.67
C MET A 1 -12.76 29.06 -9.73
N ILE A 2 -13.08 28.97 -8.44
CA ILE A 2 -12.22 28.32 -7.44
C ILE A 2 -12.72 26.88 -7.29
N LEU A 3 -11.93 25.91 -7.75
CA LEU A 3 -12.16 24.50 -7.46
C LEU A 3 -11.88 24.27 -5.97
N LYS A 4 -12.85 23.70 -5.25
CA LYS A 4 -12.63 23.23 -3.87
C LYS A 4 -12.31 21.74 -3.91
N VAL A 5 -11.26 21.36 -3.19
CA VAL A 5 -10.89 19.96 -2.96
C VAL A 5 -11.40 19.57 -1.58
N LEU A 6 -12.17 18.48 -1.51
CA LEU A 6 -12.50 17.84 -0.24
C LEU A 6 -11.69 16.55 -0.12
N GLY A 7 -10.91 16.45 0.95
CA GLY A 7 -10.13 15.26 1.28
C GLY A 7 -10.62 14.62 2.58
N ILE A 8 -10.86 13.31 2.56
CA ILE A 8 -11.30 12.53 3.71
C ILE A 8 -10.31 11.39 3.96
N THR A 9 -10.02 11.14 5.22
CA THR A 9 -9.16 10.03 5.65
C THR A 9 -9.95 9.05 6.49
N VAL A 10 -9.91 7.76 6.13
CA VAL A 10 -10.48 6.67 6.93
C VAL A 10 -9.34 5.79 7.44
N THR A 11 -9.39 5.40 8.71
CA THR A 11 -8.44 4.46 9.33
C THR A 11 -9.16 3.18 9.69
N ARG A 12 -8.62 2.03 9.28
CA ARG A 12 -9.14 0.71 9.67
C ARG A 12 -8.01 -0.18 10.19
N ARG A 13 -8.37 -1.09 11.08
CA ARG A 13 -7.48 -2.06 11.72
C ARG A 13 -8.00 -3.46 11.46
N ASP A 14 -7.11 -4.36 11.10
CA ASP A 14 -7.43 -5.77 10.91
C ASP A 14 -6.32 -6.67 11.46
N TRP A 15 -6.69 -7.86 11.95
CA TRP A 15 -5.74 -8.84 12.46
C TRP A 15 -5.41 -9.87 11.40
N LYS A 16 -4.12 -10.02 11.11
CA LYS A 16 -3.64 -10.93 10.09
C LYS A 16 -2.84 -12.07 10.69
N ARG A 17 -3.33 -13.30 10.51
CA ARG A 17 -2.60 -14.52 10.85
C ARG A 17 -1.51 -14.79 9.83
N THR A 18 -0.28 -14.99 10.28
CA THR A 18 0.86 -15.39 9.45
C THR A 18 1.70 -16.44 10.17
N TYR A 19 2.04 -17.51 9.46
CA TYR A 19 2.92 -18.57 9.94
C TYR A 19 4.41 -18.20 9.79
N CYS A 20 5.19 -18.48 10.82
CA CYS A 20 6.62 -18.29 10.86
C CYS A 20 7.38 -19.55 10.47
N SER A 21 7.95 -19.58 9.26
CA SER A 21 8.76 -20.72 8.79
C SER A 21 10.07 -20.96 9.57
N HIS A 22 10.50 -20.00 10.39
CA HIS A 22 11.71 -20.13 11.21
C HIS A 22 11.44 -20.61 12.64
N CYS A 23 10.27 -20.28 13.20
CA CYS A 23 9.88 -20.66 14.56
C CYS A 23 8.90 -21.83 14.59
N ASP A 24 8.36 -22.22 13.43
CA ASP A 24 7.28 -23.22 13.30
C ASP A 24 6.03 -22.84 14.13
N GLU A 25 5.75 -21.54 14.18
CA GLU A 25 4.67 -20.97 15.02
C GLU A 25 3.89 -19.93 14.24
N GLU A 26 2.62 -19.76 14.60
CA GLU A 26 1.74 -18.77 14.02
C GLU A 26 1.61 -17.53 14.90
N TYR A 27 1.52 -16.38 14.23
CA TYR A 27 1.40 -15.09 14.90
C TYR A 27 0.30 -14.26 14.26
N TYR A 28 -0.38 -13.47 15.08
CA TYR A 28 -1.33 -12.45 14.65
C TYR A 28 -0.64 -11.09 14.63
N TYR A 29 -0.71 -10.41 13.50
CA TYR A 29 -0.18 -9.07 13.33
C TYR A 29 -1.33 -8.08 13.16
N LEU A 30 -1.31 -7.00 13.95
CA LEU A 30 -2.23 -5.89 13.75
C LEU A 30 -1.80 -5.08 12.53
N ASN A 31 -2.65 -5.07 11.51
CA ASN A 31 -2.48 -4.26 10.31
C ASN A 31 -3.37 -3.02 10.41
N GLU A 32 -2.77 -1.86 10.69
CA GLU A 32 -3.46 -0.58 10.67
C GLU A 32 -3.16 0.15 9.36
N GLN A 33 -4.22 0.47 8.61
CA GLN A 33 -4.12 1.14 7.32
C GLN A 33 -4.96 2.41 7.30
N LYS A 34 -4.50 3.39 6.51
CA LYS A 34 -5.19 4.65 6.28
C LYS A 34 -5.48 4.78 4.79
N GLY A 35 -6.76 4.94 4.45
CA GLY A 35 -7.21 5.29 3.10
C GLY A 35 -7.47 6.78 3.00
N TYR A 36 -7.14 7.35 1.85
CA TYR A 36 -7.42 8.74 1.52
C TYR A 36 -8.31 8.78 0.28
N GLY A 37 -9.40 9.52 0.38
CA GLY A 37 -10.30 9.80 -0.73
C GLY A 37 -10.38 11.29 -0.96
N GLU A 38 -10.34 11.68 -2.23
CA GLU A 38 -10.37 13.08 -2.65
C GLU A 38 -11.43 13.26 -3.72
N GLN A 39 -12.24 14.31 -3.57
CA GLN A 39 -13.22 14.69 -4.58
C GLN A 39 -13.04 16.17 -4.95
N LEU A 40 -12.88 16.42 -6.25
CA LEU A 40 -12.90 17.76 -6.82
C LEU A 40 -14.33 18.28 -6.89
N GLY A 41 -14.57 19.43 -6.27
CA GLY A 41 -15.86 20.09 -6.26
C GLY A 41 -16.14 20.76 -7.60
N VAL A 42 -17.03 20.13 -8.37
CA VAL A 42 -17.68 20.76 -9.53
C VAL A 42 -18.88 21.56 -9.02
N PRO A 43 -19.14 22.79 -9.50
CA PRO A 43 -20.17 23.67 -8.93
C PRO A 43 -21.61 23.12 -8.91
N LEU A 44 -21.85 22.00 -9.60
CA LEU A 44 -23.15 21.35 -9.74
C LEU A 44 -23.36 20.18 -8.75
N VAL A 45 -22.32 19.77 -8.02
CA VAL A 45 -22.39 18.65 -7.07
C VAL A 45 -22.54 19.21 -5.66
N GLY A 46 -23.59 18.76 -4.96
CA GLY A 46 -23.85 19.17 -3.57
C GLY A 46 -22.76 18.68 -2.62
N ALA A 47 -22.56 19.40 -1.50
CA ALA A 47 -21.53 19.08 -0.51
C ALA A 47 -21.68 17.64 0.03
N ASP A 48 -22.91 17.19 0.29
CA ASP A 48 -23.19 15.84 0.81
C ASP A 48 -22.77 14.74 -0.17
N GLN A 49 -22.96 14.97 -1.48
CA GLN A 49 -22.52 14.01 -2.51
C GLN A 49 -20.99 13.99 -2.66
N MET A 50 -20.34 15.14 -2.51
CA MET A 50 -18.88 15.21 -2.49
C MET A 50 -18.30 14.45 -1.29
N GLU A 51 -18.89 14.62 -0.10
CA GLU A 51 -18.46 13.94 1.11
C GLU A 51 -18.69 12.43 1.02
N ALA A 52 -19.85 12.00 0.53
CA ALA A 52 -20.14 10.59 0.30
C ALA A 52 -19.16 9.95 -0.71
N SER A 53 -18.84 10.64 -1.81
CA SER A 53 -17.87 10.16 -2.81
C SER A 53 -16.45 10.09 -2.26
N ALA A 54 -16.00 11.14 -1.55
CA ALA A 54 -14.67 11.14 -0.94
C ALA A 54 -14.56 10.07 0.17
N THR A 55 -15.62 9.84 0.94
CA THR A 55 -15.67 8.77 1.96
C THR A 55 -15.62 7.40 1.30
N TYR A 56 -16.41 7.17 0.26
CA TYR A 56 -16.38 5.92 -0.51
C TYR A 56 -14.99 5.65 -1.08
N GLY A 57 -14.35 6.66 -1.67
CA GLY A 57 -12.97 6.54 -2.18
C GLY A 57 -11.95 6.25 -1.07
N ALA A 58 -12.09 6.87 0.10
CA ALA A 58 -11.24 6.59 1.26
C ALA A 58 -11.45 5.16 1.79
N ASP A 59 -12.69 4.68 1.83
CA ASP A 59 -13.04 3.31 2.22
C ASP A 59 -12.53 2.27 1.21
N GLU A 60 -12.65 2.54 -0.09
CA GLU A 60 -12.11 1.65 -1.12
C GLU A 60 -10.58 1.58 -1.01
N ALA A 61 -9.92 2.73 -0.84
CA ALA A 61 -8.47 2.81 -0.66
C ALA A 61 -7.99 2.05 0.59
N VAL A 62 -8.66 2.19 1.74
CA VAL A 62 -8.26 1.50 2.97
C VAL A 62 -8.52 0.00 2.89
N ASN A 63 -9.65 -0.44 2.31
CA ASN A 63 -9.93 -1.87 2.11
C ASN A 63 -8.93 -2.49 1.13
N TYR A 64 -8.58 -1.76 0.07
CA TYR A 64 -7.54 -2.20 -0.86
C TYR A 64 -6.19 -2.34 -0.16
N ALA A 65 -5.82 -1.38 0.70
CA ALA A 65 -4.57 -1.40 1.46
C ALA A 65 -4.54 -2.50 2.54
N LEU A 66 -5.69 -2.84 3.16
CA LEU A 66 -5.80 -3.95 4.10
C LEU A 66 -5.68 -5.31 3.39
N TRP A 67 -6.31 -5.43 2.22
CA TRP A 67 -6.27 -6.65 1.42
C TRP A 67 -4.88 -6.90 0.82
N ARG A 68 -4.23 -5.83 0.34
CA ARG A 68 -2.83 -5.89 -0.09
C ARG A 68 -1.94 -6.19 1.10
N ARG A 69 -1.15 -7.26 0.98
CA ARG A 69 -0.34 -7.85 2.06
C ARG A 69 0.93 -7.04 2.37
N ASP A 70 0.88 -5.73 2.22
CA ASP A 70 2.04 -4.87 1.96
C ASP A 70 2.90 -4.61 3.21
N SER A 71 2.45 -4.99 4.41
CA SER A 71 3.24 -4.83 5.63
C SER A 71 4.22 -5.98 5.83
N LEU A 72 5.49 -5.72 5.53
CA LEU A 72 6.60 -6.54 5.99
C LEU A 72 6.68 -6.45 7.52
N ALA A 73 6.33 -7.53 8.19
CA ALA A 73 6.42 -7.66 9.64
C ALA A 73 7.54 -8.63 10.01
N ARG A 74 8.33 -8.26 11.03
CA ARG A 74 9.33 -9.17 11.61
C ARG A 74 8.64 -10.13 12.59
N CYS A 75 9.06 -11.38 12.60
CA CYS A 75 8.62 -12.32 13.62
C CYS A 75 9.03 -11.79 15.02
N PRO A 76 8.11 -11.76 16.01
CA PRO A 76 8.42 -11.25 17.35
C PRO A 76 9.48 -12.10 18.08
N ARG A 77 9.58 -13.40 17.74
CA ARG A 77 10.51 -14.34 18.38
C ARG A 77 11.89 -14.38 17.72
N CYS A 78 11.95 -14.53 16.39
CA CYS A 78 13.23 -14.68 15.68
C CYS A 78 13.68 -13.44 14.92
N SER A 79 12.90 -12.36 14.91
CA SER A 79 13.17 -11.09 14.20
C SER A 79 13.36 -11.17 12.68
N LYS A 80 13.08 -12.33 12.07
CA LYS A 80 13.19 -12.56 10.62
C LYS A 80 11.87 -12.27 9.91
N PHE A 81 11.96 -11.83 8.66
CA PHE A 81 10.82 -11.68 7.75
C PHE A 81 10.42 -13.03 7.16
N GLN A 82 9.12 -13.21 6.95
CA GLN A 82 8.58 -14.45 6.39
C GLN A 82 8.80 -14.54 4.88
N ARG A 83 9.19 -15.72 4.39
CA ARG A 83 9.42 -15.97 2.96
C ARG A 83 8.26 -15.52 2.08
N LYS A 84 7.03 -15.84 2.46
CA LYS A 84 5.82 -15.45 1.72
C LYS A 84 5.63 -13.94 1.65
N MET A 85 5.92 -13.22 2.75
CA MET A 85 5.88 -11.76 2.79
C MET A 85 6.95 -11.12 1.90
N ILE A 86 8.15 -11.73 1.86
CA ILE A 86 9.25 -11.30 0.99
C ILE A 86 8.88 -11.51 -0.49
N GLU A 87 8.31 -12.67 -0.83
CA GLU A 87 7.88 -12.99 -2.19
C GLU A 87 6.77 -12.04 -2.66
N ASP A 88 5.75 -11.80 -1.83
CA ASP A 88 4.65 -10.86 -2.13
C ASP A 88 5.21 -9.43 -2.31
N ALA A 89 6.07 -8.96 -1.40
CA ALA A 89 6.70 -7.64 -1.50
C ALA A 89 7.62 -7.49 -2.74
N ALA A 90 8.32 -8.55 -3.14
CA ALA A 90 9.14 -8.56 -4.35
C ALA A 90 8.28 -8.43 -5.62
N GLN A 91 7.13 -9.12 -5.67
CA GLN A 91 6.19 -9.03 -6.78
C GLN A 91 5.60 -7.64 -6.92
N ASP A 92 5.21 -7.01 -5.81
CA ASP A 92 4.67 -5.65 -5.85
C ASP A 92 5.69 -4.61 -6.27
N ARG A 93 6.95 -4.75 -5.83
CA ARG A 93 8.06 -3.91 -6.32
C ARG A 93 8.27 -4.08 -7.80
N GLN A 94 8.20 -5.30 -8.31
CA GLN A 94 8.27 -5.56 -9.74
C GLN A 94 7.09 -4.93 -10.50
N ALA A 95 5.88 -5.01 -9.95
CA ALA A 95 4.70 -4.38 -10.55
C ALA A 95 4.82 -2.85 -10.60
N ARG A 96 5.32 -2.22 -9.51
CA ARG A 96 5.58 -0.77 -9.47
C ARG A 96 6.70 -0.37 -10.44
N ALA A 97 7.83 -1.07 -10.42
CA ALA A 97 8.94 -0.84 -11.33
C ALA A 97 8.50 -0.99 -12.79
N ARG A 98 7.65 -1.97 -13.10
CA ARG A 98 7.07 -2.16 -14.44
C ARG A 98 6.18 -0.98 -14.83
N ARG A 99 5.33 -0.49 -13.93
CA ARG A 99 4.51 0.71 -14.20
C ARG A 99 5.38 1.93 -14.50
N ILE A 100 6.39 2.19 -13.67
CA ILE A 100 7.35 3.29 -13.87
C ILE A 100 8.08 3.11 -15.21
N GLY A 101 8.55 1.91 -15.52
CA GLY A 101 9.23 1.58 -16.77
C GLY A 101 8.35 1.81 -18.00
N ILE A 102 7.06 1.42 -17.93
CA ILE A 102 6.09 1.69 -19.01
C ILE A 102 5.90 3.20 -19.17
N THR A 103 5.66 3.94 -18.09
CA THR A 103 5.45 5.40 -18.14
C THR A 103 6.67 6.12 -18.74
N LEU A 104 7.89 5.76 -18.30
CA LEU A 104 9.13 6.32 -18.86
C LEU A 104 9.30 5.99 -20.34
N SER A 105 8.97 4.75 -20.74
CA SER A 105 9.05 4.34 -22.14
C SER A 105 8.08 5.13 -23.03
N VAL A 106 6.84 5.32 -22.57
CA VAL A 106 5.83 6.13 -23.27
C VAL A 106 6.27 7.59 -23.38
N LEU A 107 6.78 8.17 -22.29
CA LEU A 107 7.27 9.55 -22.27
C LEU A 107 8.43 9.74 -23.27
N ALA A 108 9.36 8.79 -23.31
CA ALA A 108 10.48 8.84 -24.23
C ALA A 108 10.08 8.56 -25.69
N MET A 109 9.07 7.71 -25.97
CA MET A 109 8.48 7.59 -27.31
C MET A 109 7.85 8.91 -27.77
N PHE A 110 7.14 9.60 -26.86
CA PHE A 110 6.58 10.92 -27.14
C PHE A 110 7.69 11.95 -27.44
N GLY A 111 8.75 11.95 -26.65
CA GLY A 111 9.93 12.79 -26.89
C GLY A 111 10.60 12.50 -28.24
N PHE A 112 10.71 11.22 -28.62
CA PHE A 112 11.23 10.82 -29.93
C PHE A 112 10.35 11.29 -31.08
N ALA A 113 9.02 11.12 -30.97
CA ALA A 113 8.08 11.60 -31.98
C ALA A 113 8.14 13.13 -32.14
N LEU A 114 8.27 13.86 -31.02
CA LEU A 114 8.47 15.32 -31.04
C LEU A 114 9.79 15.70 -31.73
N ALA A 115 10.89 15.02 -31.38
CA ALA A 115 12.19 15.25 -31.99
C ALA A 115 12.16 14.97 -33.51
N ALA A 116 11.56 13.86 -33.93
CA ALA A 116 11.43 13.51 -35.34
C ALA A 116 10.55 14.50 -36.13
N ALA A 117 9.60 15.17 -35.47
CA ALA A 117 8.77 16.21 -36.08
C ALA A 117 9.49 17.58 -36.18
N ILE A 118 10.41 17.87 -35.26
CA ILE A 118 11.12 19.16 -35.18
C ILE A 118 12.42 19.15 -35.99
N PHE A 119 13.13 18.02 -36.06
CA PHE A 119 14.41 17.93 -36.77
C PHE A 119 14.22 17.62 -38.26
N PRO A 120 14.90 18.36 -39.17
CA PRO A 120 14.80 18.12 -40.61
C PRO A 120 15.41 16.76 -40.99
N LYS A 121 14.79 16.12 -42.01
CA LYS A 121 15.07 14.75 -42.48
C LYS A 121 16.53 14.47 -42.91
N ASP A 122 17.36 15.49 -43.04
CA ASP A 122 18.71 15.34 -43.60
C ASP A 122 19.75 14.84 -42.58
N ASN A 123 19.40 14.77 -41.29
CA ASN A 123 20.33 14.39 -40.22
C ASN A 123 20.06 12.99 -39.65
N ASN A 124 20.16 11.96 -40.52
CA ASN A 124 19.91 10.56 -40.19
C ASN A 124 20.73 10.03 -38.99
N TRP A 125 21.93 10.58 -38.76
CA TRP A 125 22.78 10.22 -37.62
C TRP A 125 22.19 10.60 -36.27
N LEU A 126 21.43 11.71 -36.20
CA LEU A 126 20.81 12.20 -34.99
C LEU A 126 19.59 11.34 -34.61
N LEU A 127 18.80 10.91 -35.60
CA LEU A 127 17.71 9.96 -35.39
C LEU A 127 18.22 8.57 -34.97
N LEU A 128 19.33 8.11 -35.57
CA LEU A 128 19.96 6.83 -35.23
C LEU A 128 20.49 6.82 -33.78
N SER A 129 21.16 7.89 -33.34
CA SER A 129 21.72 7.96 -31.98
C SER A 129 20.63 8.01 -30.91
N ILE A 130 19.51 8.69 -31.17
CA ILE A 130 18.35 8.68 -30.26
C ILE A 130 17.72 7.29 -30.21
N PHE A 131 17.56 6.61 -31.36
CA PHE A 131 16.99 5.27 -31.41
C PHE A 131 17.85 4.24 -30.66
N VAL A 132 19.18 4.28 -30.85
CA VAL A 132 20.11 3.39 -30.14
C VAL A 132 20.12 3.67 -28.63
N SER A 133 20.14 4.95 -28.24
CA SER A 133 20.09 5.34 -26.82
C SER A 133 18.81 4.88 -26.15
N PHE A 134 17.68 4.97 -26.85
CA PHE A 134 16.39 4.48 -26.38
C PHE A 134 16.37 2.96 -26.24
N GLY A 135 16.86 2.22 -27.23
CA GLY A 135 16.96 0.76 -27.18
C GLY A 135 17.82 0.25 -26.02
N VAL A 136 18.98 0.88 -25.80
CA VAL A 136 19.88 0.57 -24.67
C VAL A 136 19.21 0.91 -23.34
N GLY A 137 18.51 2.05 -23.25
CA GLY A 137 17.77 2.44 -22.05
C GLY A 137 16.66 1.45 -21.68
N ILE A 138 15.92 0.92 -22.66
CA ILE A 138 14.91 -0.12 -22.41
C ILE A 138 15.57 -1.40 -21.91
N LEU A 139 16.66 -1.83 -22.56
CA LEU A 139 17.37 -3.05 -22.19
C LEU A 139 17.93 -2.98 -20.76
N LEU A 140 18.58 -1.87 -20.40
CA LEU A 140 19.09 -1.63 -19.04
C LEU A 140 17.96 -1.61 -18.02
N THR A 141 16.84 -0.96 -18.34
CA THR A 141 15.65 -0.93 -17.46
C THR A 141 15.09 -2.34 -17.25
N PHE A 142 15.04 -3.17 -18.30
CA PHE A 142 14.58 -4.55 -18.22
C PHE A 142 15.49 -5.42 -17.37
N LEU A 143 16.81 -5.32 -17.57
CA LEU A 143 17.81 -6.03 -16.76
C LEU A 143 17.74 -5.60 -15.29
N TRP A 144 17.57 -4.30 -15.03
CA TRP A 144 17.38 -3.76 -13.70
C TRP A 144 16.13 -4.33 -13.02
N MET A 145 14.98 -4.37 -13.71
CA MET A 145 13.75 -4.96 -13.20
C MET A 145 13.89 -6.45 -12.85
N GLN A 146 14.64 -7.23 -13.64
CA GLN A 146 14.91 -8.63 -13.32
C GLN A 146 15.84 -8.79 -12.11
N GLY A 147 16.81 -7.87 -11.95
CA GLY A 147 17.70 -7.83 -10.79
C GLY A 147 16.96 -7.65 -9.47
N ILE A 148 15.95 -6.78 -9.44
CA ILE A 148 15.17 -6.49 -8.21
C ILE A 148 14.56 -7.76 -7.61
N ARG A 149 14.02 -8.67 -8.42
CA ARG A 149 13.40 -9.91 -7.93
C ARG A 149 14.42 -10.91 -7.39
N ARG A 150 15.61 -11.00 -8.00
CA ARG A 150 16.63 -11.99 -7.63
C ARG A 150 17.39 -11.60 -6.36
N TYR A 151 17.46 -10.31 -6.05
CA TYR A 151 18.27 -9.82 -4.95
C TYR A 151 17.48 -9.12 -3.84
N PHE A 152 16.15 -9.24 -3.83
CA PHE A 152 15.36 -8.77 -2.70
C PHE A 152 15.29 -9.85 -1.61
N ASP A 153 16.19 -9.77 -0.65
CA ASP A 153 16.12 -10.55 0.58
C ASP A 153 16.44 -9.63 1.78
N PRO A 154 15.41 -9.12 2.48
CA PRO A 154 15.61 -8.24 3.62
C PRO A 154 16.23 -8.97 4.82
N ASN A 155 16.21 -10.30 4.88
CA ASN A 155 16.87 -11.06 5.94
C ASN A 155 18.40 -11.13 5.78
N LYS A 156 18.91 -10.87 4.56
CA LYS A 156 20.35 -10.91 4.24
C LYS A 156 20.98 -9.51 4.14
N GLY A 157 20.23 -8.45 4.46
CA GLY A 157 20.67 -7.06 4.29
C GLY A 157 20.79 -6.63 2.83
N THR A 158 20.38 -7.47 1.87
CA THR A 158 20.33 -7.16 0.45
C THR A 158 19.03 -6.42 0.14
N HIS A 159 19.07 -5.10 0.29
CA HIS A 159 18.01 -4.19 -0.18
C HIS A 159 18.55 -3.45 -1.40
N LEU A 160 18.42 -4.04 -2.59
CA LEU A 160 19.27 -3.54 -3.67
C LEU A 160 18.98 -2.08 -4.07
N LEU A 161 17.78 -1.51 -3.89
CA LEU A 161 17.57 -0.06 -4.20
C LEU A 161 16.40 0.66 -3.50
N MET A 162 15.52 -0.02 -2.77
CA MET A 162 14.40 0.63 -2.07
C MET A 162 14.26 0.01 -0.67
N PRO A 163 14.44 0.78 0.42
CA PRO A 163 14.03 0.30 1.74
C PRO A 163 12.53 -0.01 1.70
N PRO A 164 12.02 -0.96 2.51
CA PRO A 164 10.58 -1.12 2.66
C PRO A 164 9.94 0.22 3.02
N ASP A 165 8.90 0.63 2.27
CA ASP A 165 8.28 1.97 2.36
C ASP A 165 7.73 2.29 3.77
N LYS A 166 7.62 1.26 4.63
CA LYS A 166 7.45 1.34 6.08
C LYS A 166 7.83 -0.05 6.63
N GLU A 167 8.91 -0.16 7.39
CA GLU A 167 8.92 -1.17 8.45
C GLU A 167 7.87 -0.69 9.46
N ILE A 168 6.65 -1.22 9.36
CA ILE A 168 5.68 -0.99 10.42
C ILE A 168 6.23 -1.77 11.61
N ALA A 169 6.49 -1.09 12.71
CA ALA A 169 6.72 -1.73 14.00
C ALA A 169 5.42 -2.42 14.41
N SER A 170 5.11 -3.56 13.79
CA SER A 170 3.94 -4.35 14.12
C SER A 170 4.31 -5.24 15.30
N SER A 171 3.72 -4.97 16.46
CA SER A 171 3.70 -5.91 17.58
C SER A 171 2.88 -7.13 17.17
N GLY A 172 3.56 -8.19 16.71
CA GLY A 172 2.92 -9.48 16.54
C GLY A 172 2.70 -10.15 17.89
N ILE A 173 1.55 -10.80 18.07
CA ILE A 173 1.23 -11.59 19.26
C ILE A 173 1.04 -13.06 18.86
N THR A 174 1.21 -13.97 19.82
CA THR A 174 0.98 -15.40 19.61
C THR A 174 -0.52 -15.69 19.45
N VAL A 175 -0.86 -16.86 18.92
CA VAL A 175 -2.28 -17.31 18.84
C VAL A 175 -2.90 -17.38 20.24
N GLU A 176 -2.17 -17.92 21.21
CA GLU A 176 -2.63 -18.06 22.60
C GLU A 176 -2.93 -16.70 23.24
N ASP A 177 -2.06 -15.71 23.02
CA ASP A 177 -2.27 -14.35 23.53
C ASP A 177 -3.43 -13.64 22.82
N PHE A 178 -3.61 -13.90 21.52
CA PHE A 178 -4.74 -13.37 20.76
C PHE A 178 -6.07 -13.93 21.28
N GLU A 179 -6.16 -15.23 21.55
CA GLU A 179 -7.37 -15.85 22.11
C GLU A 179 -7.71 -15.29 23.49
N ARG A 180 -6.70 -15.02 24.34
CA ARG A 180 -6.89 -14.36 25.63
C ARG A 180 -7.44 -12.94 25.49
N LEU A 181 -6.96 -12.17 24.51
CA LEU A 181 -7.47 -10.83 24.23
C LEU A 181 -8.94 -10.87 23.81
N VAL A 182 -9.30 -11.76 22.88
CA VAL A 182 -10.69 -11.92 22.41
C VAL A 182 -11.61 -12.31 23.56
N GLU A 183 -11.19 -13.24 24.42
CA GLU A 183 -12.00 -13.67 25.56
C GLU A 183 -12.18 -12.51 26.56
N SER A 184 -11.12 -11.73 26.83
CA SER A 184 -11.20 -10.58 27.74
C SER A 184 -12.16 -9.48 27.25
N GLU A 185 -12.16 -9.18 25.95
CA GLU A 185 -13.11 -8.22 25.36
C GLU A 185 -14.55 -8.74 25.44
N ARG A 186 -14.75 -10.05 25.22
CA ARG A 186 -16.07 -10.68 25.33
C ARG A 186 -16.65 -10.56 26.73
N THR A 187 -15.83 -10.78 27.76
CA THR A 187 -16.26 -10.63 29.16
C THR A 187 -16.57 -9.18 29.49
N GLN A 188 -15.80 -8.22 28.95
CA GLN A 188 -16.01 -6.80 29.19
C GLN A 188 -17.34 -6.30 28.57
N ILE A 189 -17.65 -6.73 27.35
CA ILE A 189 -18.92 -6.39 26.66
C ILE A 189 -20.12 -6.96 27.42
N GLN A 190 -20.01 -8.20 27.91
CA GLN A 190 -21.07 -8.82 28.73
C GLN A 190 -21.27 -8.06 30.05
N ASN A 191 -20.19 -7.66 30.73
CA ASN A 191 -20.27 -6.90 31.97
C ASN A 191 -20.78 -5.47 31.78
N SER A 192 -20.50 -4.83 30.63
CA SER A 192 -21.03 -3.49 30.32
C SER A 192 -22.51 -3.51 29.92
N SER A 193 -23.00 -4.63 29.37
CA SER A 193 -24.41 -4.80 29.01
C SER A 193 -25.30 -5.22 30.18
N SER A 194 -24.72 -5.58 31.33
CA SER A 194 -25.42 -5.81 32.60
C SER A 194 -25.56 -4.58 33.50
N LEU A 195 -25.07 -3.40 33.10
CA LEU A 195 -25.30 -2.17 33.84
C LEU A 195 -26.80 -1.81 33.77
N PRO A 196 -27.50 -1.67 34.91
CA PRO A 196 -28.91 -1.28 34.91
C PRO A 196 -29.06 0.07 34.22
N ARG A 197 -29.96 0.11 33.23
CA ARG A 197 -30.36 1.33 32.52
C ARG A 197 -30.77 2.34 33.61
N PRO A 198 -30.19 3.55 33.66
CA PRO A 198 -30.64 4.54 34.62
C PRO A 198 -32.12 4.78 34.36
N THR A 199 -32.96 4.35 35.32
CA THR A 199 -34.36 4.72 35.37
C THR A 199 -34.37 6.24 35.47
N ALA A 200 -34.79 6.88 34.36
CA ALA A 200 -35.02 8.31 34.33
C ALA A 200 -35.88 8.65 35.55
N GLY A 201 -35.39 9.59 36.37
CA GLY A 201 -36.00 9.95 37.63
C GLY A 201 -37.50 10.19 37.46
N GLU A 202 -38.29 9.49 38.28
CA GLU A 202 -39.60 9.95 38.67
C GLU A 202 -39.43 11.37 39.23
N SER A 203 -39.81 12.36 38.43
CA SER A 203 -40.10 13.70 38.91
C SER A 203 -41.30 13.61 39.83
N GLN A 204 -41.05 13.50 41.13
CA GLN A 204 -42.02 13.90 42.14
C GLN A 204 -41.76 15.35 42.51
N GLU A 205 -42.87 16.10 42.47
CA GLU A 205 -43.12 17.50 42.87
C GLU A 205 -42.88 18.60 41.82
#